data_AF-A0A8T0E2N8-F1
#
_entry.id   AF-A0A8T0E2N8-F1
#
_cell.length_a   1.000
_cell.length_b   1.000
_cell.length_c   1.000
_cell.angle_alpha   90.00
_cell.angle_beta   90.00
_cell.angle_gamma   90.00
#
_symmetry.space_group_name_H-M   'P 1'
#
loop_
_entity.id
_entity.type
_entity.pdbx_description
1 polymer ?
#
loop_
_entity_poly.entity_id
_entity_poly.type
_entity_poly.pdbx_seq_one_letter_code
_entity_poly.pdbx_strand_id
1 'polypeptide(L)'
;MTSPLLLLFSLSPLLCQTGVLAQEEECDDAAMRRCRREGLEAIDGRKDNDPCKTIRKNFDCLLWQTSMCLDKDEQDENRESIMKMWRYLQSFCESEGNWYTKSCFQREDVKRCEGLLPARGYSIDTTSCRAFSSFRDCVSTVVLVDCSASDRRLFGTYLMEKGQQRAWNCPRSTRSPNSAPLAAQDVTDIGSYGSCSLDSRTDLEECRTTFYSAQREARNRNDSDMRHHGTCCALVHYEECVKKTLRSWCGDTSRAKTEARNIIADMKERFPNHSCEDHTETECSSAPVMLVVAGLPLITMLILLYVQRSVL
;
A
#
# COMPACT_ATOMS: atom_id res chain seq x y z
N MET A 1 -18.76 80.34 -0.51
CA MET A 1 -18.13 80.10 -1.82
C MET A 1 -17.24 78.88 -1.66
N THR A 2 -17.57 77.83 -2.41
CA THR A 2 -17.13 76.44 -2.25
C THR A 2 -15.69 76.24 -2.70
N SER A 3 -14.84 75.72 -1.82
CA SER A 3 -13.45 75.33 -2.12
C SER A 3 -13.38 73.81 -2.34
N PRO A 4 -12.66 73.33 -3.38
CA PRO A 4 -12.61 71.92 -3.76
C PRO A 4 -11.54 71.21 -2.93
N LEU A 5 -11.98 70.44 -1.95
CA LEU A 5 -11.16 69.53 -1.16
C LEU A 5 -11.82 68.16 -1.23
N LEU A 6 -10.98 67.13 -1.38
CA LEU A 6 -11.29 65.69 -1.29
C LEU A 6 -11.82 65.04 -2.58
N LEU A 7 -10.91 64.57 -3.45
CA LEU A 7 -11.17 63.44 -4.35
C LEU A 7 -9.86 62.88 -4.96
N LEU A 8 -8.84 62.60 -4.15
CA LEU A 8 -7.60 61.96 -4.65
C LEU A 8 -6.92 60.98 -3.67
N PHE A 9 -7.68 60.31 -2.79
CA PHE A 9 -7.12 59.24 -1.95
C PHE A 9 -8.13 58.11 -1.72
N SER A 10 -8.41 57.30 -2.75
CA SER A 10 -9.13 56.03 -2.55
C SER A 10 -8.96 55.03 -3.68
N LEU A 11 -7.73 54.81 -4.16
CA LEU A 11 -7.44 53.68 -5.06
C LEU A 11 -6.03 53.16 -4.79
N SER A 12 -5.91 52.26 -3.80
CA SER A 12 -5.07 51.04 -3.84
C SER A 12 -4.83 50.51 -2.43
N PRO A 13 -5.62 49.52 -2.00
CA PRO A 13 -5.03 48.39 -1.30
C PRO A 13 -5.70 47.09 -1.75
N LEU A 14 -5.31 46.54 -2.91
CA LEU A 14 -5.82 45.24 -3.38
C LEU A 14 -4.82 44.55 -4.34
N LEU A 15 -3.53 44.60 -4.02
CA LEU A 15 -2.49 43.80 -4.68
C LEU A 15 -1.53 43.15 -3.67
N CYS A 16 -2.07 42.58 -2.60
CA CYS A 16 -1.38 41.59 -1.78
C CYS A 16 -2.22 40.31 -1.73
N GLN A 17 -2.52 39.73 -2.89
CA GLN A 17 -2.98 38.36 -2.99
C GLN A 17 -1.77 37.45 -3.21
N THR A 18 -1.38 36.78 -2.12
CA THR A 18 -1.01 35.36 -2.09
C THR A 18 -0.14 34.85 -3.23
N GLY A 19 1.15 35.17 -3.19
CA GLY A 19 2.16 34.26 -3.70
C GLY A 19 2.29 33.07 -2.75
N VAL A 20 1.40 32.08 -2.85
CA VAL A 20 1.72 30.73 -2.38
C VAL A 20 2.75 30.20 -3.38
N LEU A 21 4.01 30.54 -3.13
CA LEU A 21 5.13 29.88 -3.80
C LEU A 21 4.99 28.40 -3.44
N ALA A 22 4.60 27.59 -4.43
CA ALA A 22 5.04 26.22 -4.47
C ALA A 22 6.57 26.30 -4.32
N GLN A 23 7.06 25.93 -3.14
CA GLN A 23 8.49 25.82 -2.89
C GLN A 23 8.94 24.73 -3.85
N GLU A 24 9.52 25.14 -4.98
CA GLU A 24 10.16 24.23 -5.91
C GLU A 24 11.37 23.71 -5.15
N GLU A 25 11.15 22.61 -4.43
CA GLU A 25 12.18 21.94 -3.66
C GLU A 25 13.22 21.50 -4.69
N GLU A 26 14.46 21.98 -4.54
CA GLU A 26 15.55 21.67 -5.45
C GLU A 26 16.25 20.40 -4.97
N CYS A 27 16.88 19.68 -5.89
CA CYS A 27 17.66 18.50 -5.54
C CYS A 27 18.88 18.91 -4.70
N ASP A 28 18.91 18.46 -3.44
CA ASP A 28 19.97 18.78 -2.48
C ASP A 28 20.36 17.54 -1.67
N ASP A 29 21.55 17.00 -1.96
CA ASP A 29 22.12 15.86 -1.25
C ASP A 29 22.25 16.07 0.25
N ALA A 30 22.48 17.32 0.68
CA ALA A 30 22.55 17.65 2.10
C ALA A 30 21.17 17.61 2.75
N ALA A 31 20.13 18.10 2.07
CA ALA A 31 18.75 17.97 2.50
C ALA A 31 18.32 16.51 2.59
N MET A 32 18.60 15.70 1.57
CA MET A 32 18.28 14.28 1.57
C MET A 32 18.97 13.53 2.71
N ARG A 33 20.29 13.71 2.90
CA ARG A 33 21.04 13.09 4.01
C ARG A 33 20.51 13.55 5.37
N ARG A 34 20.12 14.82 5.49
CA ARG A 34 19.49 15.36 6.71
C ARG A 34 18.15 14.69 6.97
N CYS A 35 17.28 14.59 5.98
CA CYS A 35 15.96 13.95 6.11
C CYS A 35 16.08 12.48 6.50
N ARG A 36 16.99 11.74 5.85
CA ARG A 36 17.31 10.36 6.23
C ARG A 36 17.77 10.26 7.68
N ARG A 37 18.77 11.05 8.09
CA ARG A 37 19.33 11.00 9.45
C ARG A 37 18.29 11.37 10.50
N GLU A 38 17.63 12.51 10.36
CA GLU A 38 16.67 13.01 11.35
C GLU A 38 15.45 12.08 11.49
N GLY A 39 14.96 11.51 10.37
CA GLY A 39 13.86 10.54 10.43
C GLY A 39 14.26 9.25 11.14
N LEU A 40 15.48 8.75 10.94
CA LEU A 40 15.96 7.53 11.59
C LEU A 40 16.29 7.77 13.08
N GLU A 41 16.89 8.90 13.42
CA GLU A 41 17.15 9.28 14.82
C GLU A 41 15.85 9.44 15.63
N ALA A 42 14.78 9.93 15.00
CA ALA A 42 13.47 10.04 15.63
C ALA A 42 12.83 8.67 15.92
N ILE A 43 13.08 7.65 15.10
CA ILE A 43 12.65 6.27 15.35
C ILE A 43 13.37 5.68 16.57
N ASP A 44 14.65 5.97 16.72
CA ASP A 44 15.47 5.45 17.82
C ASP A 44 15.17 6.16 19.18
N GLY A 45 14.21 7.08 19.21
CA GLY A 45 13.66 7.67 20.43
C GLY A 45 14.60 8.62 21.18
N ARG A 46 15.66 9.12 20.53
CA ARG A 46 16.74 9.81 21.25
C ARG A 46 16.45 11.26 21.63
N LYS A 47 15.48 11.95 21.00
CA LYS A 47 15.35 13.41 21.17
C LYS A 47 13.97 14.06 21.00
N ASP A 48 12.94 13.36 20.52
CA ASP A 48 11.73 14.04 20.04
C ASP A 48 10.50 13.85 20.92
N ASN A 49 9.81 14.95 21.21
CA ASN A 49 8.55 14.97 21.98
C ASN A 49 7.36 14.49 21.14
N ASP A 50 7.49 14.54 19.81
CA ASP A 50 6.48 14.10 18.83
C ASP A 50 7.21 13.37 17.68
N PRO A 51 7.62 12.11 17.90
CA PRO A 51 8.40 11.36 16.92
C PRO A 51 7.64 11.16 15.62
N CYS A 52 6.31 11.01 15.68
CA CYS A 52 5.49 10.76 14.50
C CYS A 52 5.43 11.95 13.56
N LYS A 53 5.32 13.17 14.07
CA LYS A 53 5.39 14.38 13.24
C LYS A 53 6.76 14.55 12.59
N THR A 54 7.84 14.32 13.33
CA THR A 54 9.21 14.43 12.79
C THR A 54 9.47 13.36 11.73
N ILE A 55 9.07 12.11 11.99
CA ILE A 55 9.23 11.01 11.04
C ILE A 55 8.40 11.27 9.78
N ARG A 56 7.15 11.74 9.88
CA ARG A 56 6.33 12.08 8.70
C ARG A 56 7.00 13.13 7.82
N LYS A 57 7.47 14.22 8.42
CA LYS A 57 8.14 15.31 7.68
C LYS A 57 9.40 14.80 6.96
N ASN A 58 10.23 14.04 7.65
CA ASN A 58 11.48 13.53 7.11
C ASN A 58 11.26 12.41 6.09
N PHE A 59 10.22 11.61 6.27
CA PHE A 59 9.77 10.61 5.32
C PHE A 59 9.30 11.25 4.01
N ASP A 60 8.43 12.25 4.07
CA ASP A 60 7.94 12.96 2.88
C ASP A 60 9.10 13.61 2.11
N CYS A 61 10.03 14.25 2.83
CA CYS A 61 11.25 14.81 2.24
C CYS A 61 12.12 13.74 1.58
N LEU A 62 12.41 12.63 2.27
CA LEU A 62 13.25 11.57 1.74
C LEU A 62 12.61 10.91 0.52
N LEU A 63 11.30 10.64 0.58
CA LEU A 63 10.52 10.09 -0.51
C LEU A 63 10.58 11.00 -1.75
N TRP A 64 10.39 12.30 -1.54
CA TRP A 64 10.48 13.29 -2.61
C TRP A 64 11.89 13.31 -3.21
N GLN A 65 12.93 13.50 -2.41
CA GLN A 65 14.34 13.60 -2.87
C GLN A 65 14.75 12.33 -3.63
N THR A 66 14.44 11.14 -3.10
CA THR A 66 14.75 9.87 -3.76
C THR A 66 14.04 9.73 -5.11
N SER A 67 12.75 10.09 -5.19
CA SER A 67 11.99 9.97 -6.44
C SER A 67 12.30 11.04 -7.49
N MET A 68 12.98 12.14 -7.11
CA MET A 68 13.21 13.29 -7.98
C MET A 68 14.66 13.41 -8.44
N CYS A 69 15.59 13.08 -7.55
CA CYS A 69 16.97 13.52 -7.63
C CYS A 69 17.97 12.40 -7.85
N LEU A 70 17.55 11.15 -7.64
CA LEU A 70 18.42 9.99 -7.69
C LEU A 70 18.17 9.12 -8.91
N ASP A 71 19.25 8.53 -9.41
CA ASP A 71 19.21 7.44 -10.36
C ASP A 71 18.85 6.12 -9.65
N LYS A 72 18.49 5.09 -10.42
CA LYS A 72 17.97 3.81 -9.88
C LYS A 72 18.89 3.17 -8.84
N ASP A 73 20.20 3.17 -9.08
CA ASP A 73 21.17 2.52 -8.16
C ASP A 73 21.20 3.23 -6.79
N GLU A 74 21.06 4.56 -6.77
CA GLU A 74 21.04 5.36 -5.55
C GLU A 74 19.67 5.36 -4.86
N GLN A 75 18.60 5.14 -5.62
CA GLN A 75 17.25 4.94 -5.07
C GLN A 75 17.21 3.70 -4.15
N ASP A 76 17.89 2.62 -4.54
CA ASP A 76 17.96 1.39 -3.77
C ASP A 76 18.68 1.58 -2.42
N GLU A 77 19.69 2.44 -2.34
CA GLU A 77 20.37 2.75 -1.07
C GLU A 77 19.45 3.41 -0.03
N ASN A 78 18.43 4.15 -0.50
CA ASN A 78 17.47 4.82 0.36
C ASN A 78 16.23 3.96 0.64
N ARG A 79 16.02 2.86 -0.09
CA ARG A 79 14.89 1.94 0.07
C ARG A 79 14.71 1.47 1.51
N GLU A 80 15.77 1.01 2.16
CA GLU A 80 15.68 0.50 3.52
C GLU A 80 15.22 1.59 4.50
N SER A 81 15.75 2.81 4.34
CA SER A 81 15.41 3.94 5.20
C SER A 81 13.96 4.39 5.00
N ILE A 82 13.51 4.50 3.75
CA ILE A 82 12.11 4.81 3.39
C ILE A 82 11.17 3.76 3.99
N MET A 83 11.48 2.47 3.80
CA MET A 83 10.64 1.38 4.30
C MET A 83 10.61 1.32 5.82
N LYS A 84 11.74 1.58 6.50
CA LYS A 84 11.81 1.63 7.96
C LYS A 84 10.94 2.76 8.52
N MET A 85 11.03 3.96 7.95
CA MET A 85 10.18 5.10 8.34
C MET A 85 8.70 4.84 8.08
N TRP A 86 8.35 4.36 6.88
CA TRP A 86 6.97 4.05 6.52
C TRP A 86 6.33 3.02 7.45
N ARG A 87 7.04 1.92 7.74
CA ARG A 87 6.57 0.88 8.68
C ARG A 87 6.36 1.42 10.09
N TYR A 88 7.25 2.31 10.56
CA TYR A 88 7.07 2.96 11.86
C TYR A 88 5.81 3.81 11.87
N LEU A 89 5.60 4.64 10.84
CA LEU A 89 4.39 5.47 10.71
C LEU A 89 3.12 4.63 10.71
N GLN A 90 3.13 3.49 10.01
CA GLN A 90 1.99 2.57 9.96
C GLN A 90 1.76 1.81 11.27
N SER A 91 2.81 1.51 12.04
CA SER A 91 2.68 0.68 13.24
C SER A 91 2.40 1.50 14.51
N PHE A 92 2.97 2.71 14.60
CA PHE A 92 3.00 3.48 15.84
C PHE A 92 2.32 4.85 15.75
N CYS A 93 2.12 5.39 14.54
CA CYS A 93 1.60 6.74 14.35
C CYS A 93 0.16 6.80 13.84
N GLU A 94 -0.55 5.66 13.76
CA GLU A 94 -1.95 5.61 13.30
C GLU A 94 -2.91 6.36 14.21
N SER A 95 -2.63 6.40 15.52
CA SER A 95 -3.45 7.09 16.53
C SER A 95 -3.53 8.61 16.32
N GLU A 96 -2.52 9.20 15.67
CA GLU A 96 -2.49 10.63 15.30
C GLU A 96 -3.30 10.94 14.03
N GLY A 97 -3.89 9.91 13.43
CA GLY A 97 -4.70 9.99 12.23
C GLY A 97 -3.99 9.42 11.01
N ASN A 98 -4.79 8.80 10.14
CA ASN A 98 -4.35 8.22 8.89
C ASN A 98 -5.09 8.85 7.71
N TRP A 99 -4.51 8.82 6.51
CA TRP A 99 -5.05 9.50 5.32
C TRP A 99 -6.48 9.03 5.02
N TYR A 100 -6.78 7.74 5.21
CA TYR A 100 -8.10 7.17 4.93
C TYR A 100 -9.20 7.70 5.86
N THR A 101 -8.83 8.28 7.00
CA THR A 101 -9.79 8.93 7.93
C THR A 101 -10.08 10.38 7.57
N LYS A 102 -9.30 10.99 6.66
CA LYS A 102 -9.43 12.40 6.32
C LYS A 102 -10.31 12.58 5.10
N SER A 103 -11.26 13.54 5.19
CA SER A 103 -12.17 13.86 4.10
C SER A 103 -11.44 14.24 2.81
N CYS A 104 -10.29 14.93 2.92
CA CYS A 104 -9.42 15.29 1.79
C CYS A 104 -9.16 14.12 0.82
N PHE A 105 -8.72 12.97 1.34
CA PHE A 105 -8.38 11.80 0.50
C PHE A 105 -9.60 10.95 0.10
N GLN A 106 -10.77 11.25 0.66
CA GLN A 106 -12.03 10.57 0.34
C GLN A 106 -12.87 11.33 -0.71
N ARG A 107 -12.40 12.49 -1.17
CA ARG A 107 -13.07 13.28 -2.20
C ARG A 107 -13.11 12.56 -3.54
N GLU A 108 -14.14 12.87 -4.33
CA GLU A 108 -14.35 12.26 -5.64
C GLU A 108 -13.28 12.64 -6.68
N ASP A 109 -12.65 13.81 -6.54
CA ASP A 109 -11.53 14.23 -7.39
C ASP A 109 -10.25 13.41 -7.13
N VAL A 110 -9.91 13.17 -5.85
CA VAL A 110 -8.81 12.27 -5.46
C VAL A 110 -9.11 10.85 -5.95
N LYS A 111 -10.33 10.32 -5.72
CA LYS A 111 -10.73 9.00 -6.21
C LYS A 111 -10.68 8.90 -7.73
N ARG A 112 -11.02 9.97 -8.46
CA ARG A 112 -10.89 10.00 -9.92
C ARG A 112 -9.44 9.87 -10.37
N CYS A 113 -8.51 10.53 -9.66
CA CYS A 113 -7.08 10.35 -9.92
C CYS A 113 -6.63 8.90 -9.70
N GLU A 114 -7.19 8.17 -8.71
CA GLU A 114 -6.86 6.76 -8.47
C GLU A 114 -7.16 5.85 -9.68
N GLY A 115 -8.06 6.25 -10.58
CA GLY A 115 -8.29 5.56 -11.86
C GLY A 115 -7.09 5.59 -12.82
N LEU A 116 -6.11 6.46 -12.57
CA LEU A 116 -4.85 6.55 -13.32
C LEU A 116 -3.76 5.62 -12.79
N LEU A 117 -3.99 4.96 -11.64
CA LEU A 117 -3.04 4.00 -11.12
C LEU A 117 -2.87 2.85 -12.14
N PRO A 118 -1.62 2.39 -12.37
CA PRO A 118 -1.39 1.25 -13.24
C PRO A 118 -2.16 0.02 -12.73
N ALA A 119 -2.50 -0.89 -13.66
CA ALA A 119 -3.12 -2.17 -13.31
C ALA A 119 -2.29 -2.87 -12.20
N ARG A 120 -3.00 -3.53 -11.27
CA ARG A 120 -2.41 -4.06 -10.03
C ARG A 120 -1.19 -4.93 -10.33
N GLY A 121 -0.10 -4.65 -9.63
CA GLY A 121 1.21 -5.29 -9.77
C GLY A 121 2.30 -4.37 -9.22
N TYR A 122 3.55 -4.85 -9.14
CA TYR A 122 4.72 -4.08 -8.65
C TYR A 122 5.66 -3.68 -9.78
N SER A 123 5.23 -3.82 -11.04
CA SER A 123 6.11 -3.52 -12.15
C SER A 123 6.57 -2.07 -12.10
N ILE A 124 7.89 -1.93 -12.12
CA ILE A 124 8.63 -0.67 -12.21
C ILE A 124 9.14 -0.53 -13.65
N ASP A 125 8.25 -0.82 -14.60
CA ASP A 125 8.48 -0.57 -16.02
C ASP A 125 8.09 0.87 -16.39
N THR A 126 8.56 1.33 -17.53
CA THR A 126 8.33 2.70 -18.02
C THR A 126 6.85 3.07 -18.08
N THR A 127 5.99 2.14 -18.51
CA THR A 127 4.55 2.39 -18.63
C THR A 127 3.91 2.55 -17.26
N SER A 128 4.25 1.66 -16.32
CA SER A 128 3.78 1.75 -14.93
C SER A 128 4.26 3.00 -14.21
N CYS A 129 5.51 3.41 -14.43
CA CYS A 129 6.03 4.66 -13.85
C CYS A 129 5.40 5.92 -14.46
N ARG A 130 5.04 5.89 -15.75
CA ARG A 130 4.31 6.98 -16.40
C ARG A 130 2.88 7.10 -15.87
N ALA A 131 2.19 5.98 -15.72
CA ALA A 131 0.85 5.95 -15.12
C ALA A 131 0.89 6.44 -13.67
N PHE A 132 1.83 5.94 -12.86
CA PHE A 132 2.00 6.38 -11.49
C PHE A 132 2.35 7.87 -11.36
N SER A 133 3.20 8.41 -12.25
CA SER A 133 3.49 9.84 -12.27
C SER A 133 2.24 10.67 -12.58
N SER A 134 1.43 10.24 -13.56
CA SER A 134 0.16 10.89 -13.90
C SER A 134 -0.81 10.88 -12.71
N PHE A 135 -0.91 9.76 -12.01
CA PHE A 135 -1.66 9.65 -10.75
C PHE A 135 -1.14 10.63 -9.69
N ARG A 136 0.17 10.63 -9.42
CA ARG A 136 0.80 11.48 -8.40
C ARG A 136 0.57 12.96 -8.69
N ASP A 137 0.72 13.40 -9.94
CA ASP A 137 0.56 14.80 -10.32
C ASP A 137 -0.91 15.25 -10.25
N CYS A 138 -1.84 14.36 -10.64
CA CYS A 138 -3.28 14.57 -10.47
C CYS A 138 -3.64 14.77 -8.99
N VAL A 139 -3.24 13.85 -8.11
CA VAL A 139 -3.55 13.96 -6.67
C VAL A 139 -2.82 15.14 -6.03
N SER A 140 -1.56 15.39 -6.40
CA SER A 140 -0.78 16.52 -5.86
C SER A 140 -1.48 17.85 -6.12
N THR A 141 -2.10 18.01 -7.30
CA THR A 141 -2.85 19.23 -7.64
C THR A 141 -4.04 19.44 -6.69
N VAL A 142 -4.80 18.38 -6.41
CA VAL A 142 -5.95 18.44 -5.49
C VAL A 142 -5.49 18.67 -4.04
N VAL A 143 -4.52 17.88 -3.57
CA VAL A 143 -4.09 17.90 -2.16
C VAL A 143 -3.39 19.21 -1.80
N LEU A 144 -2.57 19.78 -2.69
CA LEU A 144 -1.84 21.02 -2.40
C LEU A 144 -2.74 22.25 -2.43
N VAL A 145 -3.75 22.27 -3.30
CA VAL A 145 -4.65 23.42 -3.47
C VAL A 145 -5.81 23.36 -2.47
N ASP A 146 -6.48 22.22 -2.35
CA ASP A 146 -7.78 22.15 -1.68
C ASP A 146 -7.74 21.56 -0.28
N CYS A 147 -6.65 20.90 0.13
CA CYS A 147 -6.59 20.24 1.43
C CYS A 147 -5.91 21.09 2.50
N SER A 148 -6.28 20.81 3.75
CA SER A 148 -5.71 21.48 4.92
C SER A 148 -4.22 21.17 5.06
N ALA A 149 -3.46 22.09 5.70
CA ALA A 149 -2.03 21.86 5.94
C ALA A 149 -1.76 20.61 6.79
N SER A 150 -2.70 20.20 7.64
CA SER A 150 -2.61 18.94 8.40
C SER A 150 -2.78 17.72 7.50
N ASP A 151 -3.72 17.75 6.55
CA ASP A 151 -3.97 16.60 5.65
C ASP A 151 -2.85 16.45 4.63
N ARG A 152 -2.26 17.56 4.16
CA ARG A 152 -1.10 17.53 3.25
C ARG A 152 0.09 16.74 3.81
N ARG A 153 0.25 16.68 5.13
CA ARG A 153 1.32 15.90 5.80
C ARG A 153 1.12 14.39 5.73
N LEU A 154 -0.04 13.93 5.25
CA LEU A 154 -0.34 12.52 5.02
C LEU A 154 -0.18 12.16 3.54
N PHE A 155 0.31 13.09 2.71
CA PHE A 155 0.41 12.87 1.28
C PHE A 155 1.48 11.83 0.92
N GLY A 156 2.66 11.85 1.55
CA GLY A 156 3.68 10.84 1.26
C GLY A 156 3.25 9.45 1.69
N THR A 157 2.57 9.29 2.84
CA THR A 157 2.03 7.98 3.25
C THR A 157 0.91 7.50 2.33
N TYR A 158 0.05 8.40 1.86
CA TYR A 158 -0.94 8.09 0.82
C TYR A 158 -0.30 7.61 -0.48
N LEU A 159 0.72 8.34 -0.98
CA LEU A 159 1.44 7.95 -2.20
C LEU A 159 2.14 6.61 -2.03
N MET A 160 2.70 6.33 -0.86
CA MET A 160 3.37 5.08 -0.56
C MET A 160 2.42 3.90 -0.48
N GLU A 161 1.21 4.09 0.06
CA GLU A 161 0.22 3.03 0.12
C GLU A 161 -0.40 2.72 -1.26
N LYS A 162 -0.71 3.76 -2.05
CA LYS A 162 -1.30 3.60 -3.39
C LYS A 162 -0.27 3.23 -4.46
N GLY A 163 0.90 3.84 -4.40
CA GLY A 163 2.00 3.68 -5.35
C GLY A 163 2.97 2.56 -5.03
N GLN A 164 3.07 2.17 -3.76
CA GLN A 164 4.00 1.15 -3.28
C GLN A 164 5.43 1.50 -3.70
N GLN A 165 6.18 0.52 -4.24
CA GLN A 165 7.55 0.72 -4.71
C GLN A 165 7.69 1.83 -5.75
N ARG A 166 6.63 2.14 -6.51
CA ARG A 166 6.64 3.22 -7.51
C ARG A 166 6.76 4.60 -6.87
N ALA A 167 6.35 4.76 -5.62
CA ALA A 167 6.40 6.04 -4.93
C ALA A 167 7.82 6.60 -4.82
N TRP A 168 8.83 5.73 -4.71
CA TRP A 168 10.25 6.12 -4.69
C TRP A 168 11.05 5.68 -5.92
N ASN A 169 10.63 4.63 -6.64
CA ASN A 169 11.36 4.13 -7.82
C ASN A 169 10.99 4.84 -9.13
N CYS A 170 9.81 5.47 -9.20
CA CYS A 170 9.37 6.10 -10.43
C CYS A 170 9.72 7.60 -10.41
N PRO A 171 10.62 8.04 -11.32
CA PRO A 171 11.00 9.44 -11.40
C PRO A 171 9.77 10.28 -11.70
N ARG A 172 9.69 11.48 -11.14
CA ARG A 172 8.62 12.43 -11.49
C ARG A 172 8.86 12.95 -12.89
N SER A 173 7.78 13.06 -13.65
CA SER A 173 7.88 13.55 -15.01
C SER A 173 8.25 15.03 -14.97
N THR A 174 9.49 15.38 -15.34
CA THR A 174 9.97 16.76 -15.42
C THR A 174 9.38 17.54 -16.62
N ARG A 175 8.27 17.09 -17.21
CA ARG A 175 7.67 17.71 -18.41
C ARG A 175 6.41 18.52 -18.10
N SER A 176 6.64 19.84 -18.05
CA SER A 176 5.83 20.98 -18.55
C SER A 176 4.29 20.90 -18.55
N PRO A 177 3.58 21.92 -18.04
CA PRO A 177 2.11 21.96 -17.87
C PRO A 177 1.28 22.00 -19.16
N ASN A 178 1.90 21.87 -20.35
CA ASN A 178 1.22 21.94 -21.65
C ASN A 178 1.00 20.59 -22.35
N SER A 179 1.17 19.47 -21.66
CA SER A 179 0.69 18.18 -22.17
C SER A 179 -0.77 17.98 -21.73
N ALA A 180 -1.70 18.63 -22.41
CA ALA A 180 -3.11 18.24 -22.37
C ALA A 180 -3.22 16.72 -22.64
N PRO A 181 -4.24 16.02 -22.09
CA PRO A 181 -4.42 14.60 -22.30
C PRO A 181 -4.80 14.41 -23.78
N LEU A 182 -3.81 14.18 -24.62
CA LEU A 182 -4.03 13.76 -25.99
C LEU A 182 -4.65 12.37 -25.91
N ALA A 183 -5.97 12.39 -26.11
CA ALA A 183 -6.82 11.40 -26.73
C ALA A 183 -6.27 9.98 -26.69
N ALA A 184 -7.01 9.09 -26.01
CA ALA A 184 -7.26 7.71 -26.42
C ALA A 184 -6.35 7.21 -27.54
N GLN A 185 -5.06 7.04 -27.23
CA GLN A 185 -4.13 6.34 -28.10
C GLN A 185 -4.27 4.90 -27.69
N ASP A 186 -5.20 4.26 -28.40
CA ASP A 186 -5.17 2.86 -28.82
C ASP A 186 -3.96 2.12 -28.25
N VAL A 187 -4.12 1.56 -27.04
CA VAL A 187 -3.14 0.69 -26.41
C VAL A 187 -3.27 -0.68 -27.07
N THR A 188 -2.93 -0.74 -28.35
CA THR A 188 -2.52 -1.97 -29.03
C THR A 188 -1.01 -2.05 -28.97
N ASP A 189 -0.46 -2.07 -27.75
CA ASP A 189 0.84 -2.68 -27.49
C ASP A 189 0.88 -3.16 -26.03
N ILE A 190 -0.04 -4.07 -25.73
CA ILE A 190 -0.04 -4.88 -24.52
C ILE A 190 1.09 -5.90 -24.69
N GLY A 191 2.28 -5.51 -24.29
CA GLY A 191 3.38 -6.41 -23.95
C GLY A 191 3.04 -7.25 -22.71
N SER A 192 2.13 -8.21 -22.89
CA SER A 192 2.10 -9.53 -22.23
C SER A 192 2.12 -9.62 -20.69
N TYR A 193 1.36 -8.81 -19.97
CA TYR A 193 0.62 -9.37 -18.83
C TYR A 193 -0.54 -10.19 -19.41
N GLY A 194 -0.53 -11.50 -19.17
CA GLY A 194 -1.37 -12.44 -19.90
C GLY A 194 -2.85 -12.19 -19.65
N SER A 195 -3.67 -12.36 -20.68
CA SER A 195 -5.14 -12.24 -20.60
C SER A 195 -5.74 -13.01 -19.41
N CYS A 196 -5.09 -14.08 -18.97
CA CYS A 196 -5.56 -14.90 -17.86
C CYS A 196 -5.63 -14.18 -16.50
N SER A 197 -4.74 -13.23 -16.20
CA SER A 197 -4.77 -12.54 -14.90
C SER A 197 -5.92 -11.53 -14.79
N LEU A 198 -6.37 -11.00 -15.94
CA LEU A 198 -7.57 -10.15 -16.00
C LEU A 198 -8.83 -10.96 -15.70
N ASP A 199 -8.92 -12.19 -16.23
CA ASP A 199 -10.08 -13.08 -16.03
C ASP A 199 -10.14 -13.63 -14.59
N SER A 200 -8.98 -13.93 -13.99
CA SER A 200 -8.89 -14.43 -12.61
C SER A 200 -8.91 -13.34 -11.53
N ARG A 201 -9.07 -12.06 -11.90
CA ARG A 201 -8.87 -10.91 -11.01
C ARG A 201 -9.79 -10.90 -9.78
N THR A 202 -11.05 -11.28 -9.96
CA THR A 202 -12.04 -11.31 -8.87
C THR A 202 -11.68 -12.37 -7.83
N ASP A 203 -11.29 -13.56 -8.28
CA ASP A 203 -10.92 -14.68 -7.41
C ASP A 203 -9.59 -14.43 -6.70
N LEU A 204 -8.63 -13.79 -7.37
CA LEU A 204 -7.37 -13.35 -6.74
C LEU A 204 -7.62 -12.28 -5.65
N GLU A 205 -8.61 -11.41 -5.86
CA GLU A 205 -9.03 -10.44 -4.83
C GLU A 205 -9.70 -11.12 -3.63
N GLU A 206 -10.45 -12.19 -3.86
CA GLU A 206 -11.02 -13.02 -2.81
C GLU A 206 -9.93 -13.72 -1.98
N CYS A 207 -8.92 -14.30 -2.63
CA CYS A 207 -7.74 -14.86 -1.94
C CYS A 207 -7.10 -13.81 -1.01
N ARG A 208 -6.90 -12.60 -1.53
CA ARG A 208 -6.29 -11.49 -0.79
C ARG A 208 -7.14 -11.01 0.38
N THR A 209 -8.45 -10.90 0.18
CA THR A 209 -9.39 -10.46 1.22
C THR A 209 -9.44 -11.47 2.36
N THR A 210 -9.47 -12.76 2.02
CA THR A 210 -9.43 -13.88 2.98
C THR A 210 -8.13 -13.88 3.80
N PHE A 211 -7.00 -13.61 3.15
CA PHE A 211 -5.73 -13.44 3.84
C PHE A 211 -5.79 -12.30 4.88
N TYR A 212 -6.25 -11.12 4.48
CA TYR A 212 -6.30 -9.96 5.38
C TYR A 212 -7.30 -10.16 6.54
N SER A 213 -8.42 -10.84 6.31
CA SER A 213 -9.35 -11.17 7.39
C SER A 213 -8.72 -12.13 8.39
N ALA A 214 -8.06 -13.20 7.91
CA ALA A 214 -7.39 -14.18 8.77
C ALA A 214 -6.21 -13.56 9.54
N GLN A 215 -5.44 -12.68 8.89
CA GLN A 215 -4.37 -11.93 9.55
C GLN A 215 -4.93 -11.01 10.65
N ARG A 216 -6.03 -10.31 10.39
CA ARG A 216 -6.67 -9.45 11.38
C ARG A 216 -7.15 -10.25 12.59
N GLU A 217 -7.75 -11.42 12.35
CA GLU A 217 -8.14 -12.35 13.42
C GLU A 217 -6.92 -12.83 14.22
N ALA A 218 -5.84 -13.22 13.53
CA ALA A 218 -4.60 -13.64 14.17
C ALA A 218 -4.07 -12.53 15.09
N ARG A 219 -3.98 -11.28 14.60
CA ARG A 219 -3.51 -10.11 15.37
C ARG A 219 -4.32 -9.82 16.65
N ASN A 220 -5.58 -10.23 16.69
CA ASN A 220 -6.43 -10.05 17.87
C ASN A 220 -6.17 -11.09 18.98
N ARG A 221 -5.32 -12.11 18.73
CA ARG A 221 -4.91 -13.08 19.76
C ARG A 221 -3.90 -12.45 20.72
N ASN A 222 -4.03 -12.75 22.00
CA ASN A 222 -3.16 -12.19 23.05
C ASN A 222 -1.75 -12.80 23.04
N ASP A 223 -1.63 -14.05 22.59
CA ASP A 223 -0.38 -14.81 22.56
C ASP A 223 0.44 -14.47 21.29
N SER A 224 1.74 -14.20 21.44
CA SER A 224 2.63 -13.88 20.31
C SER A 224 2.82 -15.05 19.35
N ASP A 225 2.89 -16.26 19.87
CA ASP A 225 3.16 -17.46 19.10
C ASP A 225 1.91 -17.85 18.32
N MET A 226 0.73 -17.72 18.93
CA MET A 226 -0.53 -17.88 18.22
C MET A 226 -0.78 -16.80 17.16
N ARG A 227 -0.32 -15.56 17.38
CA ARG A 227 -0.38 -14.47 16.38
C ARG A 227 0.51 -14.78 15.18
N HIS A 228 1.74 -15.20 15.44
CA HIS A 228 2.70 -15.56 14.42
C HIS A 228 2.21 -16.76 13.61
N HIS A 229 1.83 -17.85 14.29
CA HIS A 229 1.28 -19.05 13.68
C HIS A 229 0.03 -18.75 12.83
N GLY A 230 -0.93 -17.98 13.36
CA GLY A 230 -2.14 -17.61 12.63
C GLY A 230 -1.85 -16.79 11.37
N THR A 231 -0.87 -15.87 11.44
CA THR A 231 -0.48 -15.05 10.28
C THR A 231 0.28 -15.90 9.24
N CYS A 232 1.14 -16.81 9.67
CA CYS A 232 1.83 -17.73 8.76
C CYS A 232 0.86 -18.69 8.07
N CYS A 233 -0.12 -19.22 8.80
CA CYS A 233 -1.14 -20.06 8.19
C CYS A 233 -2.05 -19.32 7.21
N ALA A 234 -2.39 -18.07 7.50
CA ALA A 234 -3.07 -17.22 6.52
C ALA A 234 -2.26 -17.08 5.22
N LEU A 235 -0.94 -16.92 5.34
CA LEU A 235 -0.04 -16.81 4.19
C LEU A 235 0.04 -18.12 3.39
N VAL A 236 0.15 -19.28 4.05
CA VAL A 236 0.13 -20.60 3.38
C VAL A 236 -1.18 -20.80 2.61
N HIS A 237 -2.33 -20.48 3.22
CA HIS A 237 -3.64 -20.57 2.56
C HIS A 237 -3.76 -19.61 1.38
N TYR A 238 -3.18 -18.42 1.49
CA TYR A 238 -3.12 -17.47 0.37
C TYR A 238 -2.30 -18.02 -0.81
N GLU A 239 -1.15 -18.64 -0.56
CA GLU A 239 -0.34 -19.25 -1.61
C GLU A 239 -1.10 -20.32 -2.38
N GLU A 240 -1.77 -21.23 -1.66
CA GLU A 240 -2.55 -22.28 -2.27
C GLU A 240 -3.76 -21.73 -3.03
N CYS A 241 -4.43 -20.71 -2.49
CA CYS A 241 -5.51 -20.01 -3.18
C CYS A 241 -5.04 -19.42 -4.52
N VAL A 242 -3.93 -18.69 -4.52
CA VAL A 242 -3.36 -18.08 -5.75
C VAL A 242 -2.97 -19.14 -6.76
N LYS A 243 -2.26 -20.20 -6.35
CA LYS A 243 -1.86 -21.31 -7.24
C LYS A 243 -3.09 -21.99 -7.85
N LYS A 244 -4.11 -22.29 -7.03
CA LYS A 244 -5.34 -22.96 -7.48
C LYS A 244 -6.12 -22.09 -8.45
N THR A 245 -6.32 -20.81 -8.13
CA THR A 245 -7.02 -19.83 -8.97
C THR A 245 -6.33 -19.72 -10.33
N LEU A 246 -5.01 -19.47 -10.35
CA LEU A 246 -4.28 -19.35 -11.61
C LEU A 246 -4.23 -20.66 -12.39
N ARG A 247 -4.13 -21.82 -11.74
CA ARG A 247 -4.22 -23.11 -12.43
C ARG A 247 -5.61 -23.33 -13.04
N SER A 248 -6.67 -22.91 -12.36
CA SER A 248 -8.06 -23.04 -12.85
C SER A 248 -8.31 -22.18 -14.08
N TRP A 249 -7.87 -20.92 -14.05
CA TRP A 249 -8.10 -19.97 -15.14
C TRP A 249 -7.07 -20.10 -16.28
N CYS A 250 -5.81 -20.39 -15.97
CA CYS A 250 -4.70 -20.36 -16.93
C CYS A 250 -4.17 -21.75 -17.31
N GLY A 251 -4.70 -22.81 -16.71
CA GLY A 251 -4.16 -24.17 -16.82
C GLY A 251 -2.82 -24.36 -16.09
N ASP A 252 -2.26 -25.56 -16.19
CA ASP A 252 -0.96 -25.89 -15.59
C ASP A 252 0.23 -25.47 -16.49
N THR A 253 0.26 -24.19 -16.86
CA THR A 253 1.30 -23.62 -17.74
C THR A 253 2.49 -23.10 -16.94
N SER A 254 3.69 -23.05 -17.55
CA SER A 254 4.86 -22.39 -16.95
C SER A 254 4.60 -20.92 -16.64
N ARG A 255 3.75 -20.28 -17.45
CA ARG A 255 3.28 -18.91 -17.26
C ARG A 255 2.49 -18.75 -15.97
N ALA A 256 1.46 -19.59 -15.75
CA ALA A 256 0.66 -19.57 -14.53
C ALA A 256 1.50 -19.76 -13.27
N LYS A 257 2.52 -20.64 -13.34
CA LYS A 257 3.48 -20.86 -12.24
C LYS A 257 4.33 -19.64 -11.95
N THR A 258 4.85 -18.98 -12.98
CA THR A 258 5.65 -17.76 -12.82
C THR A 258 4.80 -16.62 -12.25
N GLU A 259 3.57 -16.47 -12.74
CA GLU A 259 2.63 -15.45 -12.25
C GLU A 259 2.23 -15.70 -10.79
N ALA A 260 1.89 -16.95 -10.44
CA ALA A 260 1.62 -17.34 -9.05
C ALA A 260 2.82 -17.03 -8.15
N ARG A 261 4.03 -17.39 -8.59
CA ARG A 261 5.27 -17.11 -7.84
C ARG A 261 5.46 -15.61 -7.61
N ASN A 262 5.22 -14.77 -8.61
CA ASN A 262 5.36 -13.32 -8.49
C ASN A 262 4.32 -12.73 -7.52
N ILE A 263 3.06 -13.16 -7.59
CA ILE A 263 1.99 -12.71 -6.68
C ILE A 263 2.25 -13.15 -5.24
N ILE A 264 2.76 -14.38 -5.06
CA ILE A 264 3.12 -14.93 -3.75
C ILE A 264 4.34 -14.21 -3.17
N ALA A 265 5.38 -13.99 -3.99
CA ALA A 265 6.58 -13.28 -3.58
C ALA A 265 6.27 -11.85 -3.14
N ASP A 266 5.38 -11.15 -3.87
CA ASP A 266 4.84 -9.84 -3.45
C ASP A 266 4.24 -9.92 -2.03
N MET A 267 3.34 -10.87 -1.80
CA MET A 267 2.70 -11.00 -0.49
C MET A 267 3.73 -11.28 0.62
N LYS A 268 4.73 -12.13 0.36
CA LYS A 268 5.83 -12.42 1.30
C LYS A 268 6.67 -11.19 1.63
N GLU A 269 7.00 -10.36 0.64
CA GLU A 269 7.81 -9.15 0.84
C GLU A 269 7.09 -8.14 1.76
N ARG A 270 5.76 -8.12 1.75
CA ARG A 270 4.95 -7.28 2.65
C ARG A 270 4.98 -7.75 4.11
N PHE A 271 5.33 -9.02 4.37
CA PHE A 271 5.35 -9.63 5.70
C PHE A 271 6.70 -10.27 6.06
N PRO A 272 7.82 -9.53 6.00
CA PRO A 272 9.16 -10.08 6.17
C PRO A 272 9.46 -10.49 7.62
N ASN A 273 8.70 -9.99 8.59
CA ASN A 273 8.92 -10.26 10.01
C ASN A 273 8.44 -11.65 10.44
N HIS A 274 7.92 -12.47 9.53
CA HIS A 274 7.39 -13.78 9.84
C HIS A 274 8.12 -14.80 8.96
N SER A 275 9.16 -15.42 9.51
CA SER A 275 9.79 -16.59 8.88
C SER A 275 8.80 -17.74 8.89
N CYS A 276 7.89 -17.77 7.91
CA CYS A 276 6.88 -18.81 7.78
C CYS A 276 7.39 -20.02 6.99
N GLU A 277 8.72 -20.15 6.79
CA GLU A 277 9.31 -21.26 6.03
C GLU A 277 9.02 -22.63 6.66
N ASP A 278 8.86 -22.68 7.98
CA ASP A 278 8.59 -23.92 8.70
C ASP A 278 7.11 -24.32 8.70
N HIS A 279 6.20 -23.43 8.25
CA HIS A 279 4.76 -23.69 8.32
C HIS A 279 4.26 -24.37 7.04
N THR A 280 3.67 -25.55 7.21
CA THR A 280 3.13 -26.34 6.11
C THR A 280 1.61 -26.31 6.07
N GLU A 281 1.02 -26.63 4.92
CA GLU A 281 -0.44 -26.75 4.77
C GLU A 281 -1.04 -27.74 5.79
N THR A 282 -0.30 -28.80 6.16
CA THR A 282 -0.72 -29.80 7.14
C THR A 282 -0.81 -29.26 8.57
N GLU A 283 0.03 -28.29 8.94
CA GLU A 283 -0.03 -27.64 10.26
C GLU A 283 -1.12 -26.56 10.29
N CYS A 284 -1.37 -25.94 9.14
CA CYS A 284 -2.33 -24.85 9.00
C CYS A 284 -3.76 -25.31 8.68
N SER A 285 -3.90 -26.56 8.26
CA SER A 285 -5.18 -27.24 8.11
C SER A 285 -5.63 -27.70 9.49
N SER A 286 -6.25 -26.80 10.24
CA SER A 286 -7.08 -27.17 11.39
C SER A 286 -8.35 -27.85 10.88
N ALA A 287 -8.22 -29.05 10.32
CA ALA A 287 -9.33 -29.98 10.32
C ALA A 287 -9.61 -30.25 11.81
N PRO A 288 -10.75 -29.81 12.38
CA PRO A 288 -11.14 -30.35 13.66
C PRO A 288 -11.17 -31.86 13.47
N VAL A 289 -10.60 -32.60 14.42
CA VAL A 289 -10.67 -34.06 14.48
C VAL A 289 -12.14 -34.46 14.68
N MET A 290 -12.97 -34.27 13.65
CA MET A 290 -14.35 -34.74 13.52
C MET A 290 -14.40 -36.27 13.37
N LEU A 291 -13.24 -36.93 13.32
CA LEU A 291 -13.13 -38.37 13.44
C LEU A 291 -13.54 -38.91 14.81
N VAL A 292 -13.55 -38.08 15.87
CA VAL A 292 -14.05 -38.53 17.19
C VAL A 292 -15.58 -38.53 17.25
N VAL A 293 -16.27 -37.63 16.54
CA VAL A 293 -17.74 -37.52 16.59
C VAL A 293 -18.42 -38.56 15.69
N ALA A 294 -17.78 -38.98 14.58
CA ALA A 294 -18.30 -40.04 13.72
C ALA A 294 -18.07 -41.47 14.28
N GLY A 295 -17.10 -41.66 15.19
CA GLY A 295 -16.81 -42.97 15.81
C GLY A 295 -17.78 -43.34 16.94
N LEU A 296 -18.26 -42.36 17.69
CA LEU A 296 -19.20 -42.57 18.81
C LEU A 296 -20.53 -43.24 18.40
N PRO A 297 -21.22 -42.88 17.31
CA PRO A 297 -22.47 -43.54 16.93
C PRO A 297 -22.27 -45.00 16.50
N LEU A 298 -21.14 -45.33 15.85
CA LEU A 298 -20.80 -46.70 15.44
C LEU A 298 -20.50 -47.60 16.65
N ILE A 299 -19.79 -47.08 17.65
CA ILE A 299 -19.52 -47.82 18.90
C ILE A 299 -20.83 -48.02 19.68
N THR A 300 -21.71 -47.02 19.75
CA THR A 300 -23.02 -47.20 20.40
C THR A 300 -23.92 -48.19 19.67
N MET A 301 -23.90 -48.22 18.34
CA MET A 301 -24.63 -49.21 17.54
C MET A 301 -24.12 -50.64 17.78
N LEU A 302 -22.79 -50.82 17.81
CA LEU A 302 -22.18 -52.13 18.10
C LEU A 302 -22.49 -52.63 19.51
N ILE A 303 -22.48 -51.74 20.51
CA ILE A 303 -22.87 -52.09 21.88
C ILE A 303 -24.34 -52.53 21.94
N LEU A 304 -25.25 -51.80 21.29
CA LEU A 304 -26.68 -52.14 21.27
C LEU A 304 -26.94 -53.49 20.58
N LEU A 305 -26.26 -53.76 19.47
CA LEU A 305 -26.35 -55.06 18.78
C LEU A 305 -25.79 -56.22 19.63
N TYR A 306 -24.72 -55.99 20.38
CA TYR A 306 -24.14 -57.00 21.26
C TYR A 306 -25.05 -57.32 22.46
N VAL A 307 -25.70 -56.31 23.04
CA VAL A 307 -26.66 -56.49 24.14
C VAL A 307 -27.91 -57.25 23.67
N GLN A 308 -28.46 -56.92 22.49
CA GLN A 308 -29.61 -57.66 21.94
C GLN A 308 -29.32 -59.14 21.71
N ARG A 309 -28.10 -59.48 21.30
CA ARG A 309 -27.70 -60.86 21.05
C ARG A 309 -27.46 -61.69 22.32
N SER A 310 -27.20 -61.05 23.45
CA SER A 310 -26.96 -61.73 24.74
C SER A 310 -28.24 -62.04 25.53
N VAL A 311 -29.38 -61.45 25.14
CA VAL A 311 -30.67 -61.57 25.83
C VAL A 311 -31.62 -62.57 25.12
N LEU A 312 -31.28 -62.98 23.91
CA LEU A 312 -31.95 -64.06 23.14
C LEU A 312 -31.17 -65.37 23.29
#